data_AF-A0AAV9NEW1-F1
#
_entry.id   AF-A0AAV9NEW1-F1
#
_cell.length_a   1.000
_cell.length_b   1.000
_cell.length_c   1.000
_cell.angle_alpha   90.00
_cell.angle_beta   90.00
_cell.angle_gamma   90.00
#
_symmetry.space_group_name_H-M   'P 1'
#
loop_
_entity.id
_entity.type
_entity.pdbx_description
1 polymer ?
#
loop_
_entity_poly.entity_id
_entity_poly.type
_entity_poly.pdbx_seq_one_letter_code
_entity_poly.pdbx_strand_id
1 'polypeptide(L)'
;MSALNSDKVPTSEDPKTESNLAVEDAIREATNDRVRIVLLSIVKESSVARDLVSKELLVQQKEDSASRNPKKRKRYEICKQCSKEYAVEQNHEKICVHHPGAKQLDFNSGFWKFVKNDDQIKDDEESQEGYEWTCCHERGNAVGCTTSEHSPQEIKHTKLKFYDE
;
A
#
# COMPACT_ATOMS: atom_id res chain seq x y z
N MET A 1 29.28 7.70 -61.90
CA MET A 1 29.87 6.65 -61.05
C MET A 1 29.41 6.98 -59.63
N SER A 2 28.25 6.48 -59.20
CA SER A 2 28.08 5.20 -58.47
C SER A 2 28.85 5.25 -57.14
N ALA A 3 28.31 5.01 -55.95
CA ALA A 3 27.14 4.24 -55.58
C ALA A 3 26.53 4.70 -54.24
N LEU A 4 25.24 4.41 -54.08
CA LEU A 4 24.52 4.34 -52.81
C LEU A 4 25.17 3.27 -51.93
N ASN A 5 25.30 3.52 -50.63
CA ASN A 5 25.52 2.47 -49.65
C ASN A 5 24.35 2.46 -48.68
N SER A 6 23.40 1.56 -48.96
CA SER A 6 22.56 0.94 -47.95
C SER A 6 23.48 0.16 -47.01
N ASP A 7 23.21 0.19 -45.70
CA ASP A 7 22.82 -1.02 -44.98
C ASP A 7 22.78 -0.85 -43.46
N LYS A 8 21.64 -1.30 -42.92
CA LYS A 8 21.49 -2.12 -41.71
C LYS A 8 21.30 -1.41 -40.35
N VAL A 9 20.03 -1.36 -39.93
CA VAL A 9 19.65 -1.81 -38.58
C VAL A 9 18.38 -2.67 -38.70
N PRO A 10 18.44 -3.99 -38.50
CA PRO A 10 17.29 -4.84 -38.25
C PRO A 10 17.16 -5.02 -36.74
N THR A 11 16.21 -4.33 -36.11
CA THR A 11 15.72 -4.70 -34.78
C THR A 11 14.60 -5.73 -34.97
N SER A 12 14.98 -6.99 -35.14
CA SER A 12 14.06 -8.10 -34.90
C SER A 12 13.99 -8.30 -33.39
N GLU A 13 13.05 -7.63 -32.72
CA GLU A 13 12.80 -7.88 -31.31
C GLU A 13 12.17 -9.28 -31.17
N ASP A 14 12.74 -10.10 -30.28
CA ASP A 14 12.27 -11.48 -30.08
C ASP A 14 10.82 -11.47 -29.55
N PRO A 15 9.88 -12.23 -30.14
CA PRO A 15 8.46 -12.22 -29.74
C PRO A 15 8.21 -12.58 -28.27
N LYS A 16 9.13 -13.31 -27.64
CA LYS A 16 9.07 -13.63 -26.21
C LYS A 16 9.36 -12.41 -25.32
N THR A 17 10.23 -11.52 -25.78
CA THR A 17 10.59 -10.29 -25.07
C THR A 17 9.43 -9.29 -25.14
N GLU A 18 8.84 -9.11 -26.32
CA GLU A 18 7.64 -8.29 -26.50
C GLU A 18 6.45 -8.80 -25.66
N SER A 19 6.24 -10.12 -25.63
CA SER A 19 5.18 -10.73 -24.82
C SER A 19 5.39 -10.54 -23.32
N ASN A 20 6.64 -10.51 -22.84
CA ASN A 20 6.92 -10.28 -21.42
C ASN A 20 6.69 -8.82 -21.04
N LEU A 21 7.13 -7.89 -21.89
CA LEU A 21 6.89 -6.44 -21.70
C LEU A 21 5.39 -6.13 -21.62
N ALA A 22 4.59 -6.69 -22.53
CA ALA A 22 3.15 -6.49 -22.52
C ALA A 22 2.47 -6.97 -21.22
N VAL A 23 2.97 -8.07 -20.62
CA VAL A 23 2.46 -8.56 -19.32
C VAL A 23 2.89 -7.65 -18.17
N GLU A 24 4.13 -7.14 -18.19
CA GLU A 24 4.61 -6.21 -17.18
C GLU A 24 3.79 -4.91 -17.17
N ASP A 25 3.52 -4.35 -18.35
CA ASP A 25 2.71 -3.13 -18.50
C ASP A 25 1.28 -3.36 -18.00
N ALA A 26 0.66 -4.49 -18.40
CA ALA A 26 -0.67 -4.85 -17.94
C ALA A 26 -0.77 -4.97 -16.41
N ILE A 27 0.28 -5.47 -15.73
CA ILE A 27 0.31 -5.54 -14.26
C ILE A 27 0.41 -4.14 -13.64
N ARG A 28 1.22 -3.24 -14.21
CA ARG A 28 1.43 -1.88 -13.69
C ARG A 28 0.17 -1.02 -13.81
N GLU A 29 -0.59 -1.21 -14.89
CA GLU A 29 -1.81 -0.45 -15.17
C GLU A 29 -3.06 -1.05 -14.51
N ALA A 30 -3.02 -2.31 -14.11
CA ALA A 30 -4.14 -2.98 -13.47
C ALA A 30 -4.48 -2.35 -12.11
N THR A 31 -5.78 -2.33 -11.79
CA THR A 31 -6.23 -1.96 -10.45
C THR A 31 -5.74 -2.98 -9.41
N ASN A 32 -5.51 -2.53 -8.17
CA ASN A 32 -5.08 -3.41 -7.08
C ASN A 32 -6.01 -4.63 -6.88
N ASP A 33 -7.32 -4.45 -7.09
CA ASP A 33 -8.29 -5.54 -6.98
C ASP A 33 -8.14 -6.55 -8.10
N ARG A 34 -7.91 -6.09 -9.34
CA ARG A 34 -7.63 -6.98 -10.47
C ARG A 34 -6.36 -7.78 -10.23
N VAL A 35 -5.29 -7.14 -9.78
CA VAL A 35 -4.01 -7.81 -9.45
C VAL A 35 -4.23 -8.87 -8.37
N ARG A 36 -4.95 -8.56 -7.28
CA ARG A 36 -5.25 -9.52 -6.21
C ARG A 36 -6.05 -10.71 -6.72
N ILE A 37 -7.08 -10.48 -7.53
CA ILE A 37 -7.91 -11.54 -8.10
C ILE A 37 -7.06 -12.48 -8.97
N VAL A 38 -6.27 -11.91 -9.90
CA VAL A 38 -5.43 -12.70 -10.81
C VAL A 38 -4.36 -13.47 -10.03
N LEU A 39 -3.68 -12.84 -9.06
CA LEU A 39 -2.68 -13.51 -8.21
C LEU A 39 -3.29 -14.66 -7.42
N LEU A 40 -4.49 -14.47 -6.86
CA LEU A 40 -5.23 -15.53 -6.16
C LEU A 40 -5.56 -16.70 -7.08
N SER A 41 -5.96 -16.43 -8.33
CA SER A 41 -6.21 -17.48 -9.33
C SER A 41 -4.92 -18.25 -9.67
N ILE A 42 -3.83 -17.55 -9.94
CA ILE A 42 -2.52 -18.16 -10.25
C ILE A 42 -2.04 -19.06 -9.08
N VAL A 43 -2.19 -18.60 -7.83
CA VAL A 43 -1.81 -19.35 -6.63
C VAL A 43 -2.68 -20.60 -6.43
N LYS A 44 -3.94 -20.60 -6.88
CA LYS A 44 -4.80 -21.80 -6.85
C LYS A 44 -4.31 -22.84 -7.86
N GLU A 45 -3.89 -22.41 -9.03
CA GLU A 45 -3.54 -23.30 -10.15
C GLU A 45 -2.10 -23.81 -10.11
N SER A 46 -1.15 -23.03 -9.57
CA SER A 46 0.28 -23.37 -9.59
C SER A 46 0.87 -23.48 -8.18
N SER A 47 1.40 -24.67 -7.85
CA SER A 47 2.15 -24.88 -6.60
C SER A 47 3.43 -24.05 -6.54
N VAL A 48 4.14 -23.93 -7.67
CA VAL A 48 5.34 -23.09 -7.78
C VAL A 48 5.01 -21.63 -7.48
N ALA A 49 3.92 -21.12 -8.05
CA ALA A 49 3.49 -19.75 -7.76
C ALA A 49 3.07 -19.59 -6.29
N ARG A 50 2.38 -20.57 -5.72
CA ARG A 50 2.02 -20.57 -4.30
C ARG A 50 3.23 -20.50 -3.38
N ASP A 51 4.29 -21.24 -3.70
CA ASP A 51 5.52 -21.24 -2.89
C ASP A 51 6.26 -19.90 -2.99
N LEU A 52 6.36 -19.33 -4.20
CA LEU A 52 6.95 -18.00 -4.43
C LEU A 52 6.17 -16.92 -3.69
N VAL A 53 4.84 -16.87 -3.87
CA VAL A 53 3.98 -15.91 -3.18
C VAL A 53 4.03 -16.09 -1.66
N SER A 54 4.06 -17.34 -1.17
CA SER A 54 4.21 -17.61 0.26
C SER A 54 5.53 -17.09 0.82
N LYS A 55 6.63 -17.23 0.06
CA LYS A 55 7.95 -16.73 0.47
C LYS A 55 7.95 -15.20 0.57
N GLU A 56 7.32 -14.53 -0.39
CA GLU A 56 7.29 -13.07 -0.44
C GLU A 56 6.29 -12.47 0.55
N LEU A 57 5.08 -13.00 0.67
CA LEU A 57 4.00 -12.38 1.46
C LEU A 57 3.85 -12.91 2.88
N LEU A 58 4.52 -14.01 3.24
CA LEU A 58 4.43 -14.62 4.57
C LEU A 58 5.79 -14.65 5.25
N VAL A 59 5.76 -14.60 6.58
CA VAL A 59 6.92 -14.83 7.44
C VAL A 59 6.69 -16.04 8.33
N GLN A 60 7.76 -16.79 8.58
CA GLN A 60 7.74 -17.91 9.52
C GLN A 60 7.86 -17.36 10.94
N GLN A 61 7.01 -17.79 11.86
CA GLN A 61 7.26 -17.50 13.27
C GLN A 61 8.49 -18.30 13.71
N LYS A 62 9.47 -17.62 14.31
CA LYS A 62 10.45 -18.30 15.16
C LYS A 62 9.66 -18.88 16.34
N GLU A 63 9.64 -20.20 16.44
CA GLU A 63 8.91 -20.90 17.49
C GLU A 63 9.54 -20.60 18.87
N ASP A 64 8.73 -20.15 19.83
CA ASP A 64 8.94 -20.61 21.20
C ASP A 64 8.67 -22.12 21.18
N SER A 65 9.62 -22.89 21.69
CA SER A 65 9.88 -24.32 21.48
C SER A 65 8.80 -25.34 21.91
N ALA A 66 7.51 -25.01 21.77
CA ALA A 66 6.39 -25.83 22.25
C ALA A 66 5.32 -26.17 21.18
N SER A 67 5.30 -25.53 20.00
CA SER A 67 4.28 -25.78 18.97
C SER A 67 4.86 -26.53 17.78
N ARG A 68 4.45 -27.78 17.55
CA ARG A 68 4.93 -28.66 16.45
C ARG A 68 4.51 -28.22 15.03
N ASN A 69 3.93 -27.04 14.87
CA ASN A 69 3.57 -26.47 13.57
C ASN A 69 3.89 -24.97 13.58
N PRO A 70 4.82 -24.51 12.72
CA PRO A 70 5.11 -23.09 12.59
C PRO A 70 3.90 -22.41 11.94
N LYS A 71 3.26 -21.49 12.67
CA LYS A 71 2.17 -20.68 12.13
C LYS A 71 2.77 -19.64 11.17
N LYS A 72 2.36 -19.68 9.90
CA LYS A 72 2.68 -18.62 8.93
C LYS A 72 1.82 -17.40 9.23
N ARG A 73 2.42 -16.22 9.27
CA ARG A 73 1.72 -14.93 9.40
C ARG A 73 2.06 -14.01 8.23
N LYS A 74 1.27 -12.96 8.04
CA LYS A 74 1.52 -11.95 7.00
C LYS A 74 2.88 -11.30 7.23
N ARG A 75 3.63 -11.06 6.15
CA ARG A 75 4.91 -10.32 6.20
C ARG A 75 4.68 -8.85 6.48
N TYR A 76 3.64 -8.28 5.86
CA TYR A 76 3.28 -6.87 5.96
C TYR A 76 1.84 -6.71 6.48
N GLU A 77 1.63 -5.65 7.25
CA GLU A 77 0.33 -5.25 7.77
C GLU A 77 0.17 -3.72 7.68
N ILE A 78 -1.08 -3.24 7.68
CA ILE A 78 -1.37 -1.80 7.71
C ILE A 78 -1.62 -1.39 9.15
N CYS A 79 -0.96 -0.33 9.60
CA CYS A 79 -1.13 0.20 10.95
C CYS A 79 -2.44 0.97 11.10
N LYS A 80 -3.27 0.64 12.09
CA LYS A 80 -4.53 1.35 12.35
C LYS A 80 -4.36 2.80 12.86
N GLN A 81 -3.16 3.16 13.32
CA GLN A 81 -2.87 4.46 13.93
C GLN A 81 -2.29 5.46 12.93
N CYS A 82 -1.30 5.02 12.13
CA CYS A 82 -0.63 5.88 11.15
C CYS A 82 -0.97 5.55 9.69
N SER A 83 -1.77 4.50 9.45
CA SER A 83 -2.20 4.04 8.12
C SER A 83 -1.07 3.61 7.17
N LYS A 84 0.17 3.51 7.66
CA LYS A 84 1.33 3.03 6.88
C LYS A 84 1.43 1.51 6.92
N GLU A 85 1.90 0.93 5.82
CA GLU A 85 2.33 -0.46 5.78
C GLU A 85 3.62 -0.63 6.60
N TYR A 86 3.71 -1.73 7.34
CA TYR A 86 4.90 -2.09 8.10
C TYR A 86 5.21 -3.58 7.97
N ALA A 87 6.50 -3.92 7.97
CA ALA A 87 6.94 -5.31 8.06
C ALA A 87 6.77 -5.80 9.50
N VAL A 88 6.04 -6.90 9.69
CA VAL A 88 5.70 -7.45 11.01
C VAL A 88 6.95 -7.86 11.80
N GLU A 89 8.00 -8.32 11.11
CA GLU A 89 9.28 -8.65 11.75
C GLU A 89 10.08 -7.41 12.16
N GLN A 90 9.77 -6.25 11.58
CA GLN A 90 10.44 -4.98 11.87
C GLN A 90 9.74 -4.12 12.93
N ASN A 91 8.62 -4.60 13.47
CA ASN A 91 7.83 -3.89 14.47
C ASN A 91 8.37 -4.11 15.90
N HIS A 92 9.65 -3.80 16.13
CA HIS A 92 10.32 -4.09 17.39
C HIS A 92 10.57 -2.87 18.29
N GLU A 93 10.28 -1.65 17.84
CA GLU A 93 10.49 -0.43 18.64
C GLU A 93 9.44 0.63 18.30
N LYS A 94 9.46 1.76 19.02
CA LYS A 94 8.50 2.89 18.95
C LYS A 94 8.54 3.65 17.60
N ILE A 95 8.43 2.94 16.48
CA ILE A 95 8.59 3.45 15.11
C ILE A 95 7.28 4.02 14.55
N CYS A 96 6.13 3.66 15.13
CA CYS A 96 4.85 4.23 14.75
C CYS A 96 4.72 5.62 15.36
N VAL A 97 4.86 6.65 14.54
CA VAL A 97 4.60 8.05 14.93
C VAL A 97 3.18 8.43 14.49
N HIS A 98 2.33 8.77 15.44
CA HIS A 98 0.92 9.07 15.17
C HIS A 98 0.35 10.09 16.15
N HIS A 99 -0.79 10.67 15.80
CA HIS A 99 -1.61 11.45 16.72
C HIS A 99 -2.64 10.52 17.36
N PRO A 100 -2.75 10.46 18.71
CA PRO A 100 -3.81 9.71 19.39
C PRO A 100 -5.15 10.48 19.42
N GLY A 101 -5.10 11.79 19.15
CA GLY A 101 -6.27 12.66 19.08
C GLY A 101 -6.95 12.63 17.71
N ALA A 102 -8.07 13.34 17.60
CA ALA A 102 -8.76 13.58 16.34
C ALA A 102 -8.24 14.86 15.69
N LYS A 103 -8.23 14.89 14.36
CA LYS A 103 -8.06 16.12 13.60
C LYS A 103 -9.39 16.88 13.61
N GLN A 104 -9.38 18.15 13.97
CA GLN A 104 -10.56 19.00 14.06
C GLN A 104 -10.34 20.36 13.40
N LEU A 105 -11.42 21.06 13.06
CA LEU A 105 -11.36 22.40 12.49
C LEU A 105 -10.89 23.40 13.56
N ASP A 106 -9.82 24.13 13.26
CA ASP A 106 -9.40 25.29 14.03
C ASP A 106 -10.13 26.54 13.51
N PHE A 107 -11.29 26.85 14.11
CA PHE A 107 -12.04 28.07 13.81
C PHE A 107 -11.32 29.35 14.28
N ASN A 108 -10.29 29.24 15.12
CA ASN A 108 -9.51 30.39 15.60
C ASN A 108 -8.35 30.76 14.66
N SER A 109 -7.91 29.85 13.79
CA SER A 109 -6.86 30.09 12.77
C SER A 109 -7.19 31.24 11.80
N GLY A 110 -8.47 31.60 11.67
CA GLY A 110 -8.95 32.53 10.65
C GLY A 110 -8.94 31.95 9.23
N PHE A 111 -8.51 30.70 9.03
CA PHE A 111 -8.50 30.01 7.74
C PHE A 111 -9.93 29.87 7.19
N TRP A 112 -10.87 29.47 8.05
CA TRP A 112 -12.27 29.22 7.67
C TRP A 112 -13.16 30.46 7.65
N LYS A 113 -12.64 31.67 7.90
CA LYS A 113 -13.46 32.89 8.06
C LYS A 113 -14.32 33.25 6.84
N PHE A 114 -13.95 32.75 5.66
CA PHE A 114 -14.66 33.01 4.40
C PHE A 114 -15.50 31.82 3.92
N VAL A 115 -15.44 30.68 4.62
CA VAL A 115 -16.28 29.52 4.32
C VAL A 115 -17.70 29.81 4.77
N LYS A 116 -18.65 29.70 3.84
CA LYS A 116 -20.07 30.00 4.08
C LYS A 116 -20.89 28.74 4.37
N ASN A 117 -20.47 27.60 3.82
CA ASN A 117 -21.17 26.32 3.89
C ASN A 117 -20.16 25.20 4.16
N ASP A 118 -20.56 24.20 4.95
CA ASP A 118 -19.73 23.06 5.33
C ASP A 118 -19.23 22.24 4.12
N ASP A 119 -19.97 22.23 3.00
CA ASP A 119 -19.57 21.55 1.76
C ASP A 119 -18.26 22.08 1.14
N GLN A 120 -17.84 23.28 1.55
CA GLN A 120 -16.56 23.88 1.13
C GLN A 120 -15.39 23.44 2.01
N ILE A 121 -15.66 22.80 3.15
CA ILE A 121 -14.65 22.27 4.05
C ILE A 121 -14.20 20.91 3.51
N LYS A 122 -12.95 20.85 3.07
CA LYS A 122 -12.31 19.63 2.59
C LYS A 122 -11.02 19.44 3.34
N ASP A 123 -10.73 18.23 3.81
CA ASP A 123 -9.44 17.86 4.40
C ASP A 123 -8.49 17.49 3.24
N ASP A 124 -7.84 18.51 2.68
CA ASP A 124 -6.86 18.42 1.61
C ASP A 124 -5.56 19.12 2.00
N GLU A 125 -4.51 18.98 1.20
CA GLU A 125 -3.19 19.50 1.56
C GLU A 125 -3.16 21.02 1.77
N GLU A 126 -3.99 21.77 1.05
CA GLU A 126 -4.06 23.23 1.12
C GLU A 126 -4.81 23.71 2.37
N SER A 127 -5.71 22.88 2.90
CA SER A 127 -6.53 23.22 4.05
C SER A 127 -5.97 22.83 5.40
N GLN A 128 -4.80 22.16 5.46
CA GLN A 128 -4.21 21.65 6.70
C GLN A 128 -3.96 22.73 7.77
N GLU A 129 -3.75 23.99 7.36
CA GLU A 129 -3.60 25.13 8.29
C GLU A 129 -4.88 25.47 9.04
N GLY A 130 -6.04 25.10 8.48
CA GLY A 130 -7.34 25.22 9.14
C GLY A 130 -7.65 24.08 10.10
N TYR A 131 -6.77 23.09 10.26
CA TYR A 131 -6.98 21.98 11.18
C TYR A 131 -5.97 21.99 12.31
N GLU A 132 -6.38 21.45 13.45
CA GLU A 132 -5.51 21.13 14.58
C GLU A 132 -5.78 19.71 15.09
N TRP A 133 -4.79 19.13 15.77
CA TRP A 133 -4.92 17.85 16.45
C TRP A 133 -5.29 18.02 17.91
N THR A 134 -6.35 17.36 18.38
CA THR A 134 -6.82 17.48 19.78
C THR A 134 -5.84 16.98 20.84
N CYS A 135 -4.80 16.24 20.45
CA CYS A 135 -3.83 15.65 21.37
C CYS A 135 -2.63 16.54 21.69
N CYS A 136 -2.25 17.44 20.78
CA CYS A 136 -1.08 18.30 20.93
C CYS A 136 -1.30 19.75 20.48
N HIS A 137 -2.46 20.05 19.90
CA HIS A 137 -2.82 21.35 19.31
C HIS A 137 -1.89 21.80 18.18
N GLU A 138 -1.14 20.87 17.60
CA GLU A 138 -0.37 21.11 16.38
C GLU A 138 -1.28 21.09 15.14
N ARG A 139 -0.81 21.73 14.07
CA ARG A 139 -1.56 21.87 12.80
C ARG A 139 -1.88 20.52 12.14
N GLY A 140 -2.87 20.51 11.25
CA GLY A 140 -3.35 19.30 10.57
C GLY A 140 -2.25 18.48 9.87
N ASN A 141 -1.24 19.15 9.31
CA ASN A 141 -0.08 18.56 8.64
C ASN A 141 1.09 18.20 9.56
N ALA A 142 0.98 18.43 10.87
CA ALA A 142 2.06 18.14 11.80
C ALA A 142 2.33 16.63 11.91
N VAL A 143 3.60 16.29 12.11
CA VAL A 143 4.02 14.92 12.43
C VAL A 143 3.39 14.48 13.75
N GLY A 144 3.05 13.20 13.87
CA GLY A 144 2.44 12.61 15.06
C GLY A 144 3.19 12.93 16.37
N CYS A 145 2.44 13.23 17.43
CA CYS A 145 3.01 13.59 18.73
C CYS A 145 3.34 12.40 19.66
N THR A 146 2.92 11.19 19.30
CA THR A 146 3.14 9.98 20.09
C THR A 146 3.87 8.92 19.27
N THR A 147 4.73 8.15 19.96
CA THR A 147 5.45 7.03 19.38
C THR A 147 5.03 5.71 20.04
N SER A 148 4.66 4.70 19.26
CA SER A 148 4.34 3.35 19.72
C SER A 148 4.84 2.30 18.75
N GLU A 149 4.62 1.02 19.06
CA GLU A 149 4.65 -0.03 18.04
C GLU A 149 3.48 0.17 17.08
N HIS A 150 3.62 -0.32 15.84
CA HIS A 150 2.49 -0.40 14.93
C HIS A 150 1.47 -1.42 15.42
N SER A 151 0.19 -1.04 15.39
CA SER A 151 -0.92 -1.97 15.65
C SER A 151 -1.65 -2.33 14.35
N PRO A 152 -1.91 -3.61 14.06
CA PRO A 152 -2.58 -4.01 12.83
C PRO A 152 -4.01 -3.49 12.74
N GLN A 153 -4.44 -3.15 11.53
CA GLN A 153 -5.83 -2.92 11.21
C GLN A 153 -6.57 -4.26 11.10
N GLU A 154 -7.69 -4.39 11.82
CA GLU A 154 -8.59 -5.53 11.74
C GLU A 154 -9.25 -5.57 10.34
N ILE A 155 -8.74 -6.43 9.45
CA ILE A 155 -9.37 -6.65 8.15
C ILE A 155 -10.48 -7.69 8.33
N LYS A 156 -11.74 -7.26 8.25
CA LYS A 156 -12.85 -8.20 8.09
C LYS A 156 -12.70 -8.88 6.73
N HIS A 157 -12.64 -10.20 6.70
CA HIS A 157 -12.59 -10.96 5.45
C HIS A 157 -13.91 -10.80 4.69
N THR A 158 -14.03 -9.74 3.88
CA THR A 158 -15.08 -9.64 2.89
C THR A 158 -14.69 -10.55 1.74
N LYS A 159 -15.53 -11.52 1.40
CA LYS A 159 -15.32 -12.34 0.20
C LYS A 159 -15.20 -11.40 -0.99
N LEU A 160 -14.04 -11.40 -1.66
CA LEU A 160 -13.91 -10.78 -2.97
C LEU A 160 -14.97 -11.41 -3.88
N LYS A 161 -15.90 -10.59 -4.36
CA LYS A 161 -16.94 -11.05 -5.29
C LYS A 161 -16.23 -11.32 -6.62
N PHE A 162 -16.09 -12.60 -6.95
CA PHE A 162 -15.82 -13.00 -8.32
C PHE A 162 -17.10 -12.62 -9.09
N TYR A 163 -16.99 -11.62 -9.97
CA TYR A 163 -18.01 -11.42 -10.98
C TYR A 163 -17.65 -12.38 -12.10
N ASP A 164 -18.38 -13.49 -12.17
CA ASP A 164 -18.40 -14.31 -13.38
C ASP A 164 -19.22 -13.52 -14.41
N GLU A 165 -18.62 -13.23 -15.57
CA GLU A 165 -19.30 -12.64 -16.75
C GLU A 165 -20.29 -13.63 -17.37
#